data_AF-A0A1I7KPD1-F1
#
_entry.id   AF-A0A1I7KPD1-F1
#
_cell.length_a   1.000
_cell.length_b   1.000
_cell.length_c   1.000
_cell.angle_alpha   90.00
_cell.angle_beta   90.00
_cell.angle_gamma   90.00
#
_symmetry.space_group_name_H-M   'P 1'
#
loop_
_entity.id
_entity.type
_entity.pdbx_description
1 polymer ?
#
loop_
_entity_poly.entity_id
_entity_poly.type
_entity_poly.pdbx_seq_one_letter_code
_entity_poly.pdbx_strand_id
1 'polypeptide(L)' 'MIPGFFIEKQTDYEMEYAFSPNAFVDFMMIQSNVNAIVESGEVNESAAREWMRKSLEPIFGSNEKQLVFYGYSRYIRRA' A
#
# COMPACT_ATOMS: atom_id res chain seq x y z
N MET A 1 3.28 13.82 -20.19
CA MET A 1 2.06 13.88 -21.05
C MET A 1 2.35 13.04 -22.27
N ILE A 2 1.52 12.04 -22.59
CA ILE A 2 1.73 11.17 -23.76
C ILE A 2 1.23 11.96 -24.99
N PRO A 3 2.06 12.20 -26.01
CA PRO A 3 1.63 12.92 -27.21
C PRO A 3 0.38 12.29 -27.83
N GLY A 4 -0.62 13.12 -28.17
CA GLY A 4 -1.89 12.66 -28.74
C GLY A 4 -2.94 12.17 -27.72
N PHE A 5 -2.67 12.29 -26.41
CA PHE A 5 -3.62 11.96 -25.34
C PHE A 5 -3.78 13.12 -24.37
N PHE A 6 -5.01 13.34 -23.92
CA PHE A 6 -5.36 14.38 -22.95
C PHE A 6 -6.05 13.75 -21.74
N ILE A 7 -5.76 14.29 -20.56
CA ILE A 7 -6.54 13.98 -19.36
C ILE A 7 -7.82 14.80 -19.44
N GLU A 8 -8.94 14.11 -19.56
CA GLU A 8 -10.26 14.72 -19.66
C GLU A 8 -10.86 15.02 -18.28
N LYS A 9 -10.63 14.10 -17.33
CA LYS A 9 -11.12 14.21 -15.97
C LYS A 9 -10.22 13.45 -15.01
N GLN A 10 -10.06 13.98 -13.80
CA GLN A 10 -9.53 13.25 -12.65
C GLN A 10 -10.58 13.26 -11.54
N THR A 11 -10.76 12.11 -10.89
CA THR A 11 -11.55 11.98 -9.68
C THR A 11 -10.63 11.46 -8.59
N ASP A 12 -10.51 12.20 -7.50
CA ASP A 12 -9.72 11.78 -6.33
C ASP A 12 -10.59 10.95 -5.38
N TYR A 13 -9.96 10.01 -4.69
CA TYR A 13 -10.59 9.13 -3.72
C TYR A 13 -9.83 9.17 -2.42
N GLU A 14 -10.59 9.17 -1.34
CA GLU A 14 -10.16 8.93 0.01
C GLU A 14 -10.91 7.70 0.51
N MET A 15 -10.18 6.70 0.97
CA MET A 15 -10.73 5.41 1.38
C MET A 15 -10.26 5.09 2.80
N GLU A 16 -11.21 4.86 3.69
CA GLU A 16 -10.95 4.54 5.08
C GLU A 16 -11.15 3.05 5.33
N TYR A 17 -10.15 2.41 5.94
CA TYR A 17 -10.21 1.00 6.30
C TYR A 17 -9.66 0.76 7.71
N ALA A 18 -10.39 -0.03 8.49
CA ALA A 18 -9.92 -0.52 9.78
C ALA A 18 -8.96 -1.70 9.56
N PHE A 19 -7.80 -1.64 10.19
CA PHE A 19 -6.84 -2.73 10.21
C PHE A 19 -6.44 -3.09 11.63
N SER A 20 -6.36 -4.39 11.91
CA SER A 20 -5.55 -4.90 13.01
C SER A 20 -4.06 -4.87 12.63
N PRO A 21 -3.13 -4.88 13.59
CA PRO A 21 -1.69 -4.86 13.29
C PRO A 21 -1.28 -6.00 12.34
N ASN A 22 -1.80 -7.20 12.57
CA ASN A 22 -1.47 -8.38 11.74
C ASN A 22 -2.07 -8.27 10.34
N ALA A 23 -3.34 -7.83 10.23
CA ALA A 23 -3.98 -7.64 8.93
C ALA A 23 -3.24 -6.57 8.10
N PHE A 24 -2.70 -5.54 8.74
CA PHE A 24 -1.92 -4.52 8.04
C PHE A 24 -0.56 -5.08 7.58
N VAL A 25 0.11 -5.90 8.37
CA VAL A 25 1.33 -6.61 7.94
C VAL A 25 1.03 -7.49 6.72
N ASP A 26 -0.05 -8.25 6.73
CA ASP A 26 -0.46 -9.07 5.57
C ASP A 26 -0.71 -8.21 4.32
N PHE A 27 -1.32 -7.04 4.49
CA PHE A 27 -1.49 -6.07 3.41
C PHE A 27 -0.16 -5.48 2.91
N MET A 28 0.82 -5.26 3.79
CA MET A 28 2.14 -4.79 3.38
C MET A 28 2.91 -5.86 2.61
N MET A 29 2.70 -7.14 2.94
CA MET A 29 3.34 -8.25 2.25
C MET A 29 2.91 -8.41 0.80
N ILE A 30 1.76 -7.86 0.36
CA ILE A 30 1.34 -7.93 -1.05
C ILE A 30 1.92 -6.80 -1.92
N GLN A 31 2.67 -5.86 -1.33
CA GLN A 31 3.25 -4.75 -2.08
C GLN A 31 4.38 -5.23 -2.98
N SER A 32 4.43 -4.77 -4.23
CA SER A 32 5.36 -5.27 -5.24
C SER A 32 6.84 -5.08 -4.86
N ASN A 33 7.16 -3.99 -4.17
CA ASN A 33 8.51 -3.73 -3.68
C ASN A 33 8.91 -4.70 -2.55
N VAL A 34 7.98 -5.04 -1.66
CA VAL A 34 8.20 -6.03 -0.59
C VAL A 34 8.39 -7.41 -1.20
N ASN A 35 7.52 -7.80 -2.14
CA ASN A 35 7.64 -9.06 -2.87
C ASN A 35 9.01 -9.18 -3.56
N ALA A 36 9.46 -8.13 -4.25
CA ALA A 36 10.76 -8.15 -4.93
C ALA A 36 11.95 -8.40 -3.98
N ILE A 37 11.93 -7.83 -2.77
CA ILE A 37 12.99 -8.02 -1.76
C ILE A 37 12.94 -9.42 -1.15
N VAL A 38 11.74 -9.98 -0.97
CA VAL A 38 11.56 -11.33 -0.43
C VAL A 38 11.96 -12.39 -1.46
N GLU A 39 11.53 -12.21 -2.72
CA GLU A 39 11.85 -13.09 -3.84
C GLU A 39 13.33 -13.05 -4.21
N SER A 40 14.01 -11.91 -4.04
CA SER A 40 15.45 -11.80 -4.26
C SER A 40 16.27 -12.55 -3.19
N GLY A 41 15.64 -12.94 -2.08
CA GLY A 41 16.29 -13.58 -0.93
C GLY A 41 17.11 -12.62 -0.07
N GLU A 42 17.05 -11.31 -0.33
CA GLU A 42 17.72 -10.29 0.48
C GLU A 42 17.17 -10.28 1.92
N VAL A 43 15.87 -10.49 2.07
CA VAL A 43 15.20 -10.68 3.36
C VAL A 43 14.26 -11.87 3.26
N ASN A 44 14.32 -12.81 4.21
CA ASN A 44 13.34 -13.89 4.25
C ASN A 44 11.97 -13.38 4.74
N GLU A 45 10.88 -14.06 4.35
CA GLU A 45 9.52 -13.61 4.63
C GLU A 45 9.25 -13.43 6.14
N SER A 46 9.72 -14.36 6.98
CA SER A 46 9.47 -14.30 8.42
C SER A 46 10.19 -13.12 9.09
N ALA A 47 11.41 -12.80 8.65
CA ALA A 47 12.16 -11.64 9.11
C ALA A 47 11.51 -10.34 8.67
N ALA A 48 11.01 -10.25 7.43
CA ALA A 48 10.26 -9.08 6.95
C ALA A 48 9.01 -8.84 7.80
N ARG A 49 8.22 -9.89 8.04
CA ARG A 49 7.01 -9.82 8.88
C ARG A 49 7.31 -9.38 10.31
N GLU A 50 8.32 -9.99 10.94
CA GLU A 50 8.69 -9.64 12.32
C GLU A 50 9.23 -8.21 12.42
N TRP A 51 10.00 -7.77 11.43
CA TRP A 51 10.48 -6.39 11.36
C TRP A 51 9.31 -5.40 11.23
N MET A 52 8.32 -5.68 10.37
CA MET A 52 7.14 -4.82 10.23
C MET A 52 6.33 -4.78 11.53
N ARG A 53 6.10 -5.93 12.16
CA ARG A 53 5.35 -6.02 13.42
C ARG A 53 5.98 -5.17 14.53
N LYS A 54 7.30 -5.25 14.70
CA LYS A 54 8.03 -4.42 15.67
C LYS A 54 8.00 -2.94 15.31
N SER A 55 8.20 -2.61 14.04
CA SER A 55 8.24 -1.22 13.59
C SER A 55 6.88 -0.52 13.71
N LEU A 56 5.79 -1.28 13.58
CA LEU A 56 4.41 -0.78 13.67
C LEU A 56 3.83 -0.77 15.08
N GLU A 57 4.48 -1.44 16.05
CA GLU A 57 4.03 -1.50 17.44
C GLU A 57 3.75 -0.10 18.05
N PRO A 58 4.57 0.95 17.85
CA PRO A 58 4.29 2.28 18.40
C PRO A 58 3.04 2.95 17.79
N ILE A 59 2.65 2.54 16.59
CA ILE A 59 1.55 3.15 15.83
C ILE A 59 0.24 2.43 16.17
N PHE A 60 0.25 1.10 16.09
CA PHE A 60 -0.94 0.27 16.30
C PHE A 60 -1.16 -0.10 17.77
N GLY A 61 -0.09 -0.29 18.54
CA GLY A 61 -0.14 -0.97 19.82
C GLY A 61 -0.81 -2.33 19.68
N SER A 62 -1.80 -2.60 20.52
CA SER A 62 -2.63 -3.81 20.50
C SER A 62 -4.00 -3.63 19.82
N ASN A 63 -4.26 -2.48 19.20
CA ASN A 63 -5.61 -2.09 18.79
C ASN A 63 -5.75 -1.97 17.27
N GLU A 64 -6.98 -2.09 16.79
CA GLU A 64 -7.30 -1.70 15.41
C GLU A 64 -7.10 -0.19 15.21
N LYS A 65 -6.72 0.18 14.00
CA LYS A 65 -6.55 1.57 13.56
C LYS A 65 -7.27 1.79 12.25
N GLN A 66 -7.93 2.95 12.14
CA GLN A 66 -8.42 3.45 10.87
C GLN A 66 -7.25 4.03 10.09
N LEU A 67 -7.06 3.53 8.87
CA LEU A 67 -6.06 4.01 7.93
C LEU A 67 -6.77 4.68 6.75
N VAL A 68 -6.18 5.76 6.27
CA VAL A 68 -6.69 6.53 5.13
C VAL A 68 -5.79 6.30 3.92
N PHE A 69 -6.38 5.81 2.84
CA PHE A 69 -5.70 5.59 1.56
C PHE A 69 -6.20 6.59 0.54
N TYR A 70 -5.25 7.22 -0.15
CA TYR A 70 -5.54 8.17 -1.22
C TYR A 70 -5.31 7.51 -2.57
N GLY A 71 -6.22 7.76 -3.50
CA GLY A 71 -6.13 7.28 -4.86
C GLY A 71 -6.76 8.26 -5.83
N TYR A 72 -6.65 7.97 -7.12
CA TYR A 72 -7.33 8.74 -8.15
C TYR A 72 -7.68 7.86 -9.34
N SER A 73 -8.74 8.22 -10.06
CA SER A 73 -9.03 7.73 -11.39
C SER A 73 -8.82 8.87 -12.38
N ARG A 74 -8.19 8.55 -13.53
CA ARG A 74 -8.00 9.49 -14.63
C ARG A 74 -8.67 8.95 -15.87
N TYR A 75 -9.51 9.79 -16.48
CA TYR A 75 -10.07 9.57 -17.79
C TYR A 75 -9.12 10.19 -18.81
N ILE A 76 -8.58 9.36 -19.69
CA ILE A 76 -7.65 9.77 -20.73
C ILE A 76 -8.31 9.53 -22.08
N ARG A 77 -8.37 10.56 -22.91
CA ARG A 77 -8.93 10.50 -24.25
C ARG A 77 -7.84 10.72 -25.29
N ARG A 78 -7.87 9.95 -26.38
CA ARG A 78 -7.05 10.23 -27.56
C ARG A 78 -7.62 11.45 -28.29
N ALA A 79 -6.73 12.33 -28.73
CA ALA A 79 -7.03 13.51 -29.54
C ALA A 79 -7.99 13.18 -30.67
#